data_AF-A0A6N7UVX6-F1
#
_entry.id   AF-A0A6N7UVX6-F1
#
_cell.length_a   1.000
_cell.length_b   1.000
_cell.length_c   1.000
_cell.angle_alpha   90.00
_cell.angle_beta   90.00
_cell.angle_gamma   90.00
#
_symmetry.space_group_name_H-M   'P 1'
#
loop_
_entity.id
_entity.type
_entity.pdbx_description
1 polymer ?
#
loop_
_entity_poly.entity_id
_entity_poly.type
_entity_poly.pdbx_seq_one_letter_code
_entity_poly.pdbx_strand_id
1 'polypeptide(L)'
;MDEPVIMWRKDGTKLTGNYGTWKGREFELWSLKPYEGYLTLVQNGGDSPGPEWHTATFPNRFAKTPLTHSLDVPADEVTNRHSIEVTGNMGPGRHFMVIAEDHEGKLAVESIDPMAAQYKRQLINNHNFKPFSENEPLEHVFVAGWLPADRIRDINVETIPFGSD
;
A
#
# COMPACT_ATOMS: atom_id res chain seq x y z
N MET A 1 13.05 3.80 -19.24
CA MET A 1 13.39 3.51 -17.84
C MET A 1 12.14 2.91 -17.28
N ASP A 2 12.18 1.62 -17.01
CA ASP A 2 11.02 0.88 -16.52
C ASP A 2 10.74 1.37 -15.11
N GLU A 3 9.56 1.96 -14.88
CA GLU A 3 9.16 2.36 -13.54
C GLU A 3 9.06 1.10 -12.64
N PRO A 4 9.53 1.17 -11.38
CA PRO A 4 9.62 0.00 -10.52
C PRO A 4 8.24 -0.52 -10.11
N VAL A 5 8.10 -1.85 -10.08
CA VAL A 5 6.93 -2.54 -9.50
C VAL A 5 6.94 -2.36 -7.98
N ILE A 6 5.94 -1.65 -7.45
CA ILE A 6 5.88 -1.16 -6.06
C ILE A 6 5.31 -2.20 -5.07
N MET A 7 5.74 -3.46 -5.19
CA MET A 7 5.31 -4.53 -4.24
C MET A 7 6.33 -4.77 -3.13
N TRP A 8 7.58 -4.40 -3.38
CA TRP A 8 8.71 -4.77 -2.55
C TRP A 8 9.48 -3.53 -2.14
N ARG A 9 9.91 -3.52 -0.89
CA ARG A 9 10.95 -2.64 -0.39
C ARG A 9 12.30 -3.02 -0.99
N LYS A 10 13.26 -2.11 -0.94
CA LYS A 10 14.61 -2.34 -1.49
C LYS A 10 15.36 -3.48 -0.79
N ASP A 11 15.02 -3.76 0.46
CA ASP A 11 15.57 -4.86 1.25
C ASP A 11 14.90 -6.23 0.96
N GLY A 12 13.94 -6.27 0.04
CA GLY A 12 13.20 -7.48 -0.34
C GLY A 12 12.01 -7.80 0.57
N THR A 13 11.69 -6.95 1.56
CA THR A 13 10.45 -7.10 2.33
C THR A 13 9.25 -6.64 1.51
N LYS A 14 8.08 -7.29 1.69
CA LYS A 14 6.83 -6.84 1.06
C LYS A 14 6.36 -5.54 1.68
N LEU A 15 5.63 -4.74 0.90
CA LEU A 15 4.87 -3.59 1.38
C LEU A 15 3.47 -4.01 1.84
N THR A 16 2.76 -3.11 2.53
CA THR A 16 1.35 -3.36 2.87
C THR A 16 0.52 -3.50 1.61
N GLY A 17 -0.29 -4.56 1.54
CA GLY A 17 -1.15 -4.82 0.39
C GLY A 17 -1.75 -6.23 0.40
N ASN A 18 -2.62 -6.48 -0.58
CA ASN A 18 -3.18 -7.80 -0.82
C ASN A 18 -2.40 -8.47 -1.96
N TYR A 19 -2.13 -9.77 -1.83
CA TYR A 19 -1.29 -10.49 -2.77
C TYR A 19 -1.86 -11.85 -3.12
N GLY A 20 -1.54 -12.32 -4.32
CA GLY A 20 -1.89 -13.65 -4.80
C GLY A 20 -0.98 -14.08 -5.94
N THR A 21 -0.95 -15.39 -6.20
CA THR A 21 -0.17 -16.01 -7.28
C THR A 21 -1.10 -16.38 -8.45
N TRP A 22 -0.80 -15.86 -9.64
CA TRP A 22 -1.47 -16.21 -10.88
C TRP A 22 -0.43 -16.61 -11.94
N LYS A 23 -0.65 -17.75 -12.61
CA LYS A 23 0.28 -18.32 -13.61
C LYS A 23 1.75 -18.40 -13.15
N GLY A 24 1.96 -18.72 -11.86
CA GLY A 24 3.29 -18.87 -11.27
C GLY A 24 4.00 -17.55 -10.94
N ARG A 25 3.34 -16.40 -11.09
CA ARG A 25 3.86 -15.08 -10.71
C ARG A 25 2.97 -14.45 -9.64
N GLU A 26 3.59 -13.76 -8.70
CA GLU A 26 2.88 -13.01 -7.67
C GLU A 26 2.49 -11.61 -8.16
N PHE A 27 1.29 -11.18 -7.80
CA PHE A 27 0.72 -9.87 -8.12
C PHE A 27 0.09 -9.23 -6.88
N GLU A 28 0.03 -7.90 -6.86
CA GLU A 28 -0.88 -7.17 -5.97
C GLU A 28 -2.32 -7.47 -6.42
N LEU A 29 -3.22 -7.65 -5.47
CA LEU A 29 -4.65 -7.81 -5.69
C LEU A 29 -5.37 -6.54 -5.24
N TRP A 30 -6.36 -6.10 -6.00
CA TRP A 30 -7.24 -5.01 -5.55
C TRP A 30 -7.98 -5.37 -4.25
N SER A 31 -8.42 -6.63 -4.14
CA SER A 31 -9.15 -7.20 -3.01
C SER A 31 -8.81 -8.69 -2.91
N LEU A 32 -8.81 -9.24 -1.69
CA LEU A 32 -8.74 -10.70 -1.50
C LEU A 32 -10.08 -11.40 -1.78
N LYS A 33 -11.19 -10.65 -1.64
CA LYS A 33 -12.55 -11.13 -1.90
C LYS A 33 -12.91 -10.92 -3.37
N PRO A 34 -13.37 -11.97 -4.07
CA PRO A 34 -13.75 -11.86 -5.47
C PRO A 34 -15.07 -11.09 -5.64
N TYR A 35 -15.20 -10.42 -6.78
CA TYR A 35 -16.44 -9.79 -7.24
C TYR A 35 -16.93 -10.54 -8.49
N GLU A 36 -18.17 -11.05 -8.47
CA GLU A 36 -18.75 -11.84 -9.56
C GLU A 36 -17.87 -13.03 -10.02
N GLY A 37 -17.08 -13.61 -9.11
CA GLY A 37 -16.19 -14.74 -9.39
C GLY A 37 -14.80 -14.35 -9.89
N TYR A 38 -14.49 -13.05 -9.98
CA TYR A 38 -13.22 -12.53 -10.46
C TYR A 38 -12.41 -11.83 -9.37
N LEU A 39 -11.08 -11.86 -9.52
CA LEU A 39 -10.13 -11.04 -8.79
C LEU A 39 -9.41 -10.12 -9.75
N THR A 40 -9.15 -8.89 -9.32
CA THR A 40 -8.39 -7.91 -10.10
C THR A 40 -6.93 -7.95 -9.69
N LEU A 41 -6.06 -8.39 -10.60
CA LEU A 41 -4.61 -8.23 -10.49
C LEU A 41 -4.25 -6.77 -10.73
N VAL A 42 -3.28 -6.25 -9.99
CA VAL A 42 -2.80 -4.87 -10.07
C VAL A 42 -1.29 -4.86 -10.24
N GLN A 43 -0.81 -4.05 -11.19
CA GLN A 43 0.59 -3.65 -11.29
C GLN A 43 0.65 -2.13 -11.34
N ASN A 44 1.25 -1.52 -10.31
CA ASN A 44 1.50 -0.09 -10.29
C ASN A 44 2.84 0.19 -10.98
N GLY A 45 2.80 1.00 -12.03
CA GLY A 45 3.97 1.43 -12.80
C GLY A 45 4.48 0.37 -13.79
N GLY A 46 5.53 0.78 -14.48
CA GLY A 46 6.23 -0.02 -15.49
C GLY A 46 5.47 -0.09 -16.81
N ASP A 47 5.87 -1.05 -17.64
CA ASP A 47 5.13 -1.39 -18.85
C ASP A 47 3.97 -2.33 -18.51
N SER A 48 2.91 -2.25 -19.33
CA SER A 48 1.80 -3.18 -19.26
C SER A 48 2.29 -4.63 -19.37
N PRO A 49 1.89 -5.54 -18.46
CA PRO A 49 2.36 -6.93 -18.51
C PRO A 49 1.92 -7.71 -19.77
N GLY A 50 0.87 -7.24 -20.45
CA GLY A 50 0.33 -7.86 -21.64
C GLY A 50 -0.77 -7.03 -22.31
N PRO A 51 -1.19 -7.40 -23.53
CA PRO A 51 -2.25 -6.72 -24.27
C PRO A 51 -3.64 -6.85 -23.63
N GLU A 52 -3.86 -7.84 -22.78
CA GLU A 52 -5.11 -8.07 -22.05
C GLU A 52 -5.31 -7.13 -20.85
N TRP A 53 -4.25 -6.44 -20.42
CA TRP A 53 -4.29 -5.56 -19.25
C TRP A 53 -4.89 -4.20 -19.60
N HIS A 54 -5.81 -3.75 -18.77
CA HIS A 54 -6.31 -2.38 -18.82
C HIS A 54 -5.31 -1.43 -18.18
N THR A 55 -5.05 -0.28 -18.80
CA THR A 55 -4.17 0.76 -18.26
C THR A 55 -4.97 2.01 -17.96
N ALA A 56 -4.82 2.52 -16.74
CA ALA A 56 -5.42 3.77 -16.30
C ALA A 56 -4.35 4.72 -15.73
N THR A 57 -4.55 6.01 -15.96
CA THR A 57 -3.68 7.08 -15.47
C THR A 57 -4.39 7.87 -14.39
N PHE A 58 -3.81 7.89 -13.20
CA PHE A 58 -4.31 8.59 -12.02
C PHE A 58 -3.23 9.56 -11.51
N PRO A 59 -3.24 10.83 -11.96
CA PRO A 59 -2.14 11.77 -11.72
C PRO A 59 -1.93 12.13 -10.25
N ASN A 60 -2.94 11.97 -9.40
CA ASN A 60 -2.93 12.39 -7.99
C ASN A 60 -3.01 11.20 -7.03
N ARG A 61 -2.18 10.17 -7.22
CA ARG A 61 -2.10 9.04 -6.27
C ARG A 61 -0.97 9.27 -5.29
N PHE A 62 -1.30 9.26 -4.00
CA PHE A 62 -0.29 9.22 -2.96
C PHE A 62 0.46 7.89 -3.02
N ALA A 63 1.79 7.94 -2.90
CA ALA A 63 2.66 6.78 -2.74
C ALA A 63 2.62 5.71 -3.85
N LYS A 64 1.98 5.99 -4.99
CA LYS A 64 1.89 5.09 -6.14
C LYS A 64 2.19 5.85 -7.42
N THR A 65 2.68 5.15 -8.43
CA THR A 65 2.88 5.71 -9.77
C THR A 65 1.55 6.19 -10.36
N PRO A 66 1.58 7.19 -11.27
CA PRO A 66 0.39 7.63 -11.99
C PRO A 66 -0.22 6.51 -12.84
N LEU A 67 0.60 5.60 -13.36
CA LEU A 67 0.16 4.47 -14.16
C LEU A 67 -0.18 3.27 -13.30
N THR A 68 -1.34 2.67 -13.56
CA THR A 68 -1.72 1.37 -13.02
C THR A 68 -2.24 0.50 -14.15
N HIS A 69 -1.83 -0.77 -14.12
CA HIS A 69 -2.31 -1.81 -14.99
C HIS A 69 -3.16 -2.76 -14.18
N SER A 70 -4.32 -3.15 -14.70
CA SER A 70 -5.21 -4.10 -14.04
C SER A 70 -5.71 -5.17 -15.01
N LEU A 71 -5.89 -6.37 -14.49
CA LEU A 71 -6.46 -7.49 -15.23
C LEU A 71 -7.39 -8.28 -14.31
N ASP A 72 -8.64 -8.47 -14.73
CA ASP A 72 -9.57 -9.36 -14.05
C ASP A 72 -9.32 -10.80 -14.49
N VAL A 73 -9.16 -11.68 -13.51
CA VAL A 73 -8.92 -13.11 -13.71
C VAL A 73 -9.90 -13.94 -12.89
N PRO A 74 -10.27 -15.15 -13.34
CA PRO A 74 -11.08 -16.05 -12.54
C PRO A 74 -10.44 -16.29 -11.17
N ALA A 75 -11.23 -16.18 -10.10
CA ALA A 75 -10.70 -16.23 -8.74
C ALA A 75 -10.10 -17.59 -8.37
N ASP A 76 -10.55 -18.66 -9.02
CA ASP A 76 -10.05 -20.03 -8.86
C ASP A 76 -8.68 -20.25 -9.51
N GLU A 77 -8.24 -19.37 -10.43
CA GLU A 77 -6.89 -19.36 -10.98
C GLU A 77 -5.86 -18.70 -10.04
N VAL A 78 -6.32 -17.99 -9.01
CA VAL A 78 -5.45 -17.25 -8.07
C VAL A 78 -5.24 -18.05 -6.79
N THR A 79 -3.99 -18.40 -6.53
CA THR A 79 -3.56 -19.17 -5.36
C THR A 79 -2.79 -18.31 -4.36
N ASN A 80 -2.46 -18.86 -3.18
CA ASN A 80 -1.66 -18.18 -2.15
C ASN A 80 -2.16 -16.78 -1.82
N ARG A 81 -3.47 -16.59 -1.67
CA ARG A 81 -4.05 -15.29 -1.33
C ARG A 81 -3.71 -14.93 0.11
N HIS A 82 -3.21 -13.72 0.33
CA HIS A 82 -2.87 -13.21 1.67
C HIS A 82 -2.80 -11.68 1.68
N SER A 83 -2.99 -11.09 2.85
CA SER A 83 -2.64 -9.69 3.11
C SER A 83 -1.27 -9.62 3.76
N ILE A 84 -0.52 -8.57 3.46
CA ILE A 84 0.64 -8.15 4.25
C ILE A 84 0.29 -6.84 4.94
N GLU A 85 0.55 -6.77 6.23
CA GLU A 85 0.50 -5.54 7.01
C GLU A 85 1.89 -5.21 7.54
N VAL A 86 2.47 -4.13 7.04
CA VAL A 86 3.75 -3.59 7.51
C VAL A 86 3.47 -2.42 8.43
N THR A 87 3.81 -2.56 9.70
CA THR A 87 3.60 -1.52 10.70
C THR A 87 4.91 -1.02 11.29
N GLY A 88 4.91 0.19 11.81
CA GLY A 88 6.04 0.76 12.54
C GLY A 88 5.59 1.92 13.43
N ASN A 89 6.53 2.55 14.14
CA ASN A 89 6.19 3.66 15.03
C ASN A 89 7.26 4.77 15.10
N MET A 90 6.85 5.98 15.50
CA MET A 90 7.77 7.09 15.81
C MET A 90 7.91 7.31 17.33
N GLY A 91 7.60 6.30 18.14
CA GLY A 91 7.47 6.34 19.59
C GLY A 91 6.02 6.12 20.06
N PRO A 92 5.77 6.18 21.39
CA PRO A 92 4.48 5.82 21.97
C PRO A 92 3.29 6.57 21.35
N GLY A 93 2.23 5.83 21.01
CA GLY A 93 0.98 6.39 20.48
C GLY A 93 1.08 6.94 19.05
N ARG A 94 2.19 6.68 18.34
CA ARG A 94 2.44 7.15 16.96
C ARG A 94 2.76 5.98 16.06
N HIS A 95 1.73 5.20 15.73
CA HIS A 95 1.82 4.00 14.91
C HIS A 95 1.44 4.29 13.45
N PHE A 96 2.08 3.58 12.54
CA PHE A 96 1.98 3.79 11.11
C PHE A 96 1.83 2.47 10.37
N MET A 97 1.05 2.50 9.30
CA MET A 97 1.06 1.49 8.25
C MET A 97 2.05 1.96 7.17
N VAL A 98 2.93 1.09 6.69
CA VAL A 98 3.94 1.38 5.66
C VAL A 98 3.46 0.88 4.31
N ILE A 99 3.16 1.80 3.40
CA ILE A 99 2.44 1.48 2.15
C ILE A 99 3.31 1.57 0.89
N ALA A 100 4.43 2.30 0.93
CA ALA A 100 5.38 2.36 -0.18
C ALA A 100 6.80 2.75 0.28
N GLU A 101 7.77 2.56 -0.61
CA GLU A 101 9.14 3.07 -0.50
C GLU A 101 9.53 3.79 -1.79
N ASP A 102 10.16 4.96 -1.68
CA ASP A 102 10.67 5.70 -2.86
C ASP A 102 12.11 5.30 -3.23
N HIS A 103 12.58 5.86 -4.35
CA HIS A 103 13.94 5.62 -4.85
C HIS A 103 15.05 6.18 -3.93
N GLU A 104 14.74 7.03 -2.95
CA GLU A 104 15.68 7.52 -1.93
C GLU A 104 15.63 6.69 -0.63
N GLY A 105 14.69 5.75 -0.52
CA GLY A 105 14.47 4.94 0.69
C GLY A 105 13.59 5.62 1.74
N LYS A 106 12.83 6.67 1.38
CA LYS A 106 11.77 7.21 2.24
C LYS A 106 10.57 6.28 2.18
N LEU A 107 9.90 6.16 3.31
CA LEU A 107 8.70 5.34 3.48
C LEU A 107 7.47 6.23 3.40
N ALA A 108 6.53 5.86 2.53
CA ALA A 108 5.19 6.40 2.57
C ALA A 108 4.40 5.67 3.65
N VAL A 109 3.74 6.44 4.50
CA VAL A 109 2.99 5.89 5.63
C VAL A 109 1.64 6.54 5.80
N GLU A 110 0.76 5.81 6.46
CA GLU A 110 -0.54 6.27 6.96
C GLU A 110 -0.59 6.09 8.47
N SER A 111 -1.16 7.05 9.20
CA SER A 111 -1.38 6.89 10.64
C SER A 111 -2.37 5.76 10.92
N ILE A 112 -2.04 4.86 11.84
CA ILE A 112 -2.99 3.86 12.33
C ILE A 112 -3.86 4.48 13.41
N ASP A 113 -5.17 4.33 13.28
CA ASP A 113 -6.13 4.81 14.26
C ASP A 113 -6.42 3.79 15.38
N PRO A 114 -6.66 4.26 16.61
CA PRO A 114 -6.69 5.66 17.02
C PRO A 114 -5.29 6.28 17.25
N MET A 115 -5.00 7.40 16.59
CA MET A 115 -3.87 8.28 16.92
C MET A 115 -4.37 9.64 17.42
N ALA A 116 -3.80 10.14 18.53
CA ALA A 116 -4.21 11.42 19.09
C ALA A 116 -4.03 12.57 18.09
N ALA A 117 -5.04 13.44 17.98
CA ALA A 117 -5.06 14.54 17.01
C ALA A 117 -3.85 15.50 17.13
N GLN A 118 -3.29 15.65 18.34
CA GLN A 118 -2.06 16.42 18.54
C GLN A 118 -0.88 15.87 17.74
N TYR A 119 -0.75 14.53 17.61
CA TYR A 119 0.32 13.90 16.86
C TYR A 119 0.06 14.02 15.36
N LYS A 120 -1.18 13.83 14.92
CA LYS A 120 -1.57 14.07 13.52
C LYS A 120 -1.27 15.52 13.10
N ARG A 121 -1.56 16.50 13.95
CA ARG A 121 -1.22 17.92 13.72
C ARG A 121 0.29 18.16 13.65
N GLN A 122 1.09 17.50 14.48
CA GLN A 122 2.55 17.58 14.40
C GLN A 122 3.09 16.98 13.09
N LEU A 123 2.52 15.86 12.62
CA LEU A 123 2.88 15.26 11.33
C LEU A 123 2.58 16.20 10.16
N ILE A 124 1.41 16.85 10.17
CA ILE A 124 1.04 17.84 9.15
C ILE A 124 2.03 19.01 9.16
N ASN A 125 2.28 19.59 10.32
CA ASN A 125 3.08 20.82 10.44
C ASN A 125 4.58 20.60 10.20
N ASN A 126 5.12 19.44 10.61
CA ASN A 126 6.57 19.19 10.60
C ASN A 126 7.02 18.31 9.43
N HIS A 127 6.10 17.53 8.85
CA HIS A 127 6.41 16.51 7.86
C HIS A 127 5.51 16.58 6.61
N ASN A 128 4.70 17.64 6.48
CA ASN A 128 3.82 17.88 5.33
C ASN A 128 2.81 16.74 5.06
N PHE A 129 2.42 16.02 6.12
CA PHE A 129 1.36 15.03 6.00
C PHE A 129 0.05 15.70 5.58
N LYS A 130 -0.81 14.93 4.91
CA LYS A 130 -2.14 15.37 4.49
C LYS A 130 -3.20 14.48 5.14
N PRO A 131 -4.29 15.06 5.66
CA PRO A 131 -5.43 14.28 6.10
C PRO A 131 -6.12 13.64 4.89
N PHE A 132 -6.73 12.48 5.09
CA PHE A 132 -7.53 11.83 4.06
C PHE A 132 -8.73 12.69 3.63
N SER A 133 -9.38 13.36 4.57
CA SER A 133 -10.43 14.34 4.33
C SER A 133 -10.11 15.63 5.08
N GLU A 134 -10.03 16.75 4.37
CA GLU A 134 -9.75 18.07 4.96
C GLU A 134 -10.95 18.63 5.76
N ASN A 135 -12.15 18.10 5.55
CA ASN A 135 -13.39 18.58 6.17
C ASN A 135 -13.80 17.80 7.43
N GLU A 136 -13.05 16.76 7.80
CA GLU A 136 -13.32 15.94 8.98
C GLU A 136 -12.35 16.27 10.12
N PRO A 137 -12.78 16.18 11.39
CA PRO A 137 -11.87 16.31 12.53
C PRO A 137 -10.71 15.32 12.45
N LEU A 138 -9.50 15.75 12.83
CA LEU A 138 -8.30 14.89 12.79
C LEU A 138 -8.46 13.64 13.67
N GLU A 139 -9.32 13.67 14.68
CA GLU A 139 -9.67 12.52 15.51
C GLU A 139 -10.30 11.37 14.69
N HIS A 140 -10.93 11.67 13.54
CA HIS A 140 -11.71 10.72 12.75
C HIS A 140 -11.06 10.31 11.42
N VAL A 141 -9.95 10.93 11.05
CA VAL A 141 -9.26 10.66 9.77
C VAL A 141 -7.81 10.32 9.98
N PHE A 142 -7.31 9.36 9.20
CA PHE A 142 -5.89 9.15 9.10
C PHE A 142 -5.20 10.30 8.35
N VAL A 143 -3.90 10.43 8.59
CA VAL A 143 -3.00 11.32 7.85
C VAL A 143 -1.95 10.48 7.14
N ALA A 144 -1.58 10.90 5.92
CA ALA A 144 -0.61 10.19 5.10
C ALA A 144 0.55 11.12 4.69
N GLY A 145 1.76 10.57 4.58
CA GLY A 145 2.93 11.33 4.20
C GLY A 145 4.20 10.49 4.08
N TRP A 146 5.28 11.14 3.63
CA TRP A 146 6.59 10.51 3.48
C TRP A 146 7.47 10.79 4.69
N LEU A 147 8.16 9.76 5.18
CA LEU A 147 9.14 9.86 6.25
C LEU A 147 10.47 9.19 5.84
N PRO A 148 11.62 9.72 6.27
CA PRO A 148 12.87 8.96 6.24
C PRO A 148 12.74 7.63 7.00
N ALA A 149 13.27 6.54 6.46
CA ALA A 149 13.12 5.20 7.06
C ALA A 149 13.67 5.12 8.50
N ASP A 150 14.74 5.85 8.82
CA ASP A 150 15.36 5.90 10.15
C ASP A 150 14.48 6.56 11.23
N ARG A 151 13.40 7.23 10.83
CA ARG A 151 12.39 7.78 11.75
C ARG A 151 11.36 6.75 12.19
N ILE A 152 11.21 5.67 11.45
CA ILE A 152 10.24 4.61 11.74
C ILE A 152 10.98 3.46 12.42
N ARG A 153 10.55 3.14 13.64
CA ARG A 153 11.15 2.12 14.50
C ARG A 153 10.22 0.93 14.62
N ASP A 154 10.81 -0.18 15.07
CA ASP A 154 10.13 -1.44 15.37
C ASP A 154 9.23 -1.89 14.20
N ILE A 155 9.79 -1.87 12.99
CA ILE A 155 9.06 -2.30 11.78
C ILE A 155 8.72 -3.77 11.93
N ASN A 156 7.43 -4.08 11.87
CA ASN A 156 6.90 -5.43 11.91
C ASN A 156 6.18 -5.75 10.60
N VAL A 157 6.36 -6.97 10.10
CA VAL A 157 5.68 -7.46 8.89
C VAL A 157 4.83 -8.65 9.29
N GLU A 158 3.52 -8.51 9.15
CA GLU A 158 2.56 -9.58 9.40
C GLU A 158 2.00 -10.11 8.08
N THR A 159 1.95 -11.43 7.93
CA THR A 159 1.28 -12.10 6.81
C THR A 159 -0.01 -12.71 7.31
N ILE A 160 -1.13 -12.29 6.73
CA ILE A 160 -2.47 -12.73 7.09
C ILE A 160 -2.99 -13.61 5.93
N PRO A 161 -2.99 -14.94 6.08
CA PRO A 161 -3.49 -15.83 5.04
C PRO A 161 -4.96 -15.53 4.76
N PHE A 162 -5.35 -15.57 3.49
CA PHE A 162 -6.76 -15.56 3.12
C PHE A 162 -7.37 -16.90 3.51
N GLY A 163 -7.97 -16.95 4.70
CA GLY A 163 -8.78 -18.07 5.16
C GLY A 163 -10.15 -18.02 4.51
N SER A 164 -10.60 -19.17 4.01
CA SER A 164 -11.98 -19.40 3.58
C SER A 164 -12.94 -19.08 4.73
N ASP A 165 -13.66 -17.96 4.59
CA ASP A 165 -14.96 -17.76 5.27
C ASP A 165 -15.85 -18.99 5.05
#